data_AF-A0A1G1W521-F1
#
_entry.id   AF-A0A1G1W521-F1
#
_cell.length_a   1.000
_cell.length_b   1.000
_cell.length_c   1.000
_cell.angle_alpha   90.00
_cell.angle_beta   90.00
_cell.angle_gamma   90.00
#
_symmetry.space_group_name_H-M   'P 1'
#
loop_
_entity.id
_entity.type
_entity.pdbx_description
1 polymer ?
#
loop_
_entity_poly.entity_id
_entity_poly.type
_entity_poly.pdbx_seq_one_letter_code
_entity_poly.pdbx_strand_id
1 'polypeptide(L)'
;MSEWLATNKIKLAVLSLVVGNILVWGFFFSQPDGKLHLKFYNVGQGDSIFLETSTGYKILIDGGPDNKVLGYLGADLPFYSNKVDLLILTHPQADHLAGLLEVVKRYKIKTLWVSNGRVDSRLFKDWEQLLSQKEIRPLGVFQGDRLLFPDRTEIGSCGQENMLLVAMSTQAQLLFGFPTENLTPYLAATPTRRANLTLQTVDMLRFLKYHITVRRQRLIKTTWTL
;
A
#
# COMPACT_ATOMS: atom_id res chain seq x y z
N MET A 1 -4.35 -45.77 -18.93
CA MET A 1 -4.43 -44.29 -18.89
C MET A 1 -5.47 -43.75 -19.86
N SER A 2 -5.43 -44.12 -21.14
CA SER A 2 -6.37 -43.66 -22.19
C SER A 2 -7.84 -44.05 -21.92
N GLU A 3 -8.09 -45.28 -21.46
CA GLU A 3 -9.45 -45.75 -21.15
C GLU A 3 -10.08 -44.98 -19.98
N TRP A 4 -9.31 -44.70 -18.92
CA TRP A 4 -9.77 -43.90 -17.78
C TRP A 4 -10.15 -42.48 -18.18
N LEU A 5 -9.34 -41.85 -19.05
CA LEU A 5 -9.64 -40.53 -19.60
C LEU A 5 -10.90 -40.57 -20.47
N ALA A 6 -11.09 -41.61 -21.28
CA ALA A 6 -12.27 -41.78 -22.12
C ALA A 6 -13.57 -41.91 -21.31
N THR A 7 -13.53 -42.62 -20.16
CA THR A 7 -14.69 -42.77 -19.27
C THR A 7 -14.98 -41.51 -18.45
N ASN A 8 -13.94 -40.74 -18.09
CA ASN A 8 -14.07 -39.55 -17.24
C ASN A 8 -14.09 -38.21 -18.01
N LYS A 9 -13.99 -38.22 -19.35
CA LYS A 9 -13.91 -37.00 -20.18
C LYS A 9 -15.01 -35.97 -19.88
N ILE A 10 -16.24 -36.41 -19.65
CA ILE A 10 -17.37 -35.51 -19.33
C ILE A 10 -17.18 -34.89 -17.95
N LYS A 11 -16.75 -35.68 -16.95
CA LYS A 11 -16.48 -35.18 -15.58
C LYS A 11 -15.34 -34.17 -15.58
N LEU A 12 -14.27 -34.44 -16.34
CA LEU A 12 -13.14 -33.52 -16.51
C LEU A 12 -13.57 -32.25 -17.25
N ALA A 13 -14.40 -32.35 -18.29
CA ALA A 13 -14.95 -31.20 -18.99
C ALA A 13 -15.80 -30.33 -18.04
N VAL A 14 -16.71 -30.93 -17.28
CA VAL A 14 -17.52 -30.23 -16.28
C VAL A 14 -16.64 -29.58 -15.21
N LEU A 15 -15.66 -30.31 -14.65
CA LEU A 15 -14.72 -29.75 -13.67
C LEU A 15 -13.96 -28.56 -14.25
N SER A 16 -13.48 -28.66 -15.49
CA SER A 16 -12.76 -27.57 -16.16
C SER A 16 -13.64 -26.35 -16.39
N LEU A 17 -14.92 -26.55 -16.72
CA LEU A 17 -15.90 -25.47 -16.87
C LEU A 17 -16.20 -24.81 -15.52
N VAL A 18 -16.33 -25.59 -14.44
CA VAL A 18 -16.56 -25.06 -13.09
C VAL A 18 -15.35 -24.23 -12.64
N VAL A 19 -14.13 -24.77 -12.79
CA VAL A 19 -12.89 -24.04 -12.45
C VAL A 19 -12.76 -22.79 -13.32
N GLY A 20 -12.97 -22.91 -14.63
CA GLY A 20 -12.93 -21.78 -15.56
C GLY A 20 -13.93 -20.68 -15.17
N ASN A 21 -15.16 -21.05 -14.81
CA ASN A 21 -16.18 -20.11 -14.33
C ASN A 21 -15.74 -19.42 -13.04
N ILE A 22 -15.21 -20.16 -12.05
CA ILE A 22 -14.69 -19.58 -10.80
C ILE A 22 -13.56 -18.58 -11.10
N LEU A 23 -12.64 -18.91 -12.02
CA LEU A 23 -11.53 -18.03 -12.39
C LEU A 23 -12.01 -16.76 -13.10
N VAL A 24 -12.98 -16.87 -14.02
CA VAL A 24 -13.56 -15.72 -14.73
C VAL A 24 -14.25 -14.76 -13.76
N TRP A 25 -15.10 -15.29 -12.87
CA TRP A 25 -15.75 -14.46 -11.86
C TRP A 25 -14.74 -13.89 -10.85
N GLY A 26 -13.76 -14.69 -10.43
CA GLY A 26 -12.67 -14.23 -9.57
C GLY A 26 -11.91 -13.05 -10.17
N PHE A 27 -11.57 -13.12 -11.46
CA PHE A 27 -10.91 -12.03 -12.19
C PHE A 27 -11.80 -10.79 -12.31
N PHE A 28 -13.10 -10.98 -12.56
CA PHE A 28 -14.04 -9.86 -12.69
C PHE A 28 -14.24 -9.13 -11.36
N PHE A 29 -14.40 -9.86 -10.25
CA PHE A 29 -14.55 -9.26 -8.91
C PHE A 29 -13.26 -8.67 -8.35
N SER A 30 -12.10 -9.04 -8.88
CA SER A 30 -10.82 -8.46 -8.48
C SER A 30 -10.41 -7.23 -9.29
N GLN A 31 -11.26 -6.77 -10.22
CA GLN A 31 -11.02 -5.50 -10.90
C GLN A 31 -11.21 -4.32 -9.93
N PRO A 32 -10.52 -3.19 -10.15
CA PRO A 32 -10.74 -1.98 -9.36
C PRO A 32 -12.20 -1.54 -9.43
N ASP A 33 -12.77 -1.15 -8.29
CA ASP A 33 -14.17 -0.71 -8.19
C ASP A 33 -14.36 0.79 -8.51
N GLY A 34 -13.34 1.44 -9.07
CA GLY A 34 -13.34 2.87 -9.38
C GLY A 34 -13.19 3.78 -8.16
N LYS A 35 -12.80 3.25 -6.99
CA LYS A 35 -12.60 4.04 -5.76
C LYS A 35 -11.17 3.98 -5.28
N LEU A 36 -10.78 5.03 -4.56
CA LEU A 36 -9.56 5.05 -3.78
C LEU A 36 -9.78 4.21 -2.50
N HIS A 37 -8.98 3.15 -2.32
CA HIS A 37 -8.95 2.39 -1.08
C HIS A 37 -7.71 2.75 -0.29
N LEU A 38 -7.91 3.04 0.99
CA LEU A 38 -6.85 3.30 1.95
C LEU A 38 -7.00 2.35 3.12
N LYS A 39 -5.95 1.58 3.41
CA LYS A 39 -5.96 0.55 4.45
C LYS A 39 -4.72 0.72 5.32
N PHE A 40 -4.95 0.81 6.63
CA PHE A 40 -3.88 0.79 7.63
C PHE A 40 -3.75 -0.66 8.10
N TYR A 41 -2.61 -1.27 7.83
CA TYR A 41 -2.32 -2.64 8.23
C TYR A 41 -1.89 -2.67 9.70
N ASN A 42 -2.54 -3.53 10.47
CA ASN A 42 -2.18 -3.72 11.87
C ASN A 42 -0.99 -4.68 11.97
N VAL A 43 0.21 -4.14 11.79
CA VAL A 43 1.48 -4.88 11.84
C VAL A 43 2.08 -4.94 13.25
N GLY A 44 1.48 -4.29 14.23
CA GLY A 44 1.99 -4.18 15.60
C GLY A 44 2.66 -2.84 15.84
N GLN A 45 3.93 -2.84 16.21
CA GLN A 45 4.73 -1.63 16.40
C GLN A 45 5.29 -1.15 15.04
N GLY A 46 5.03 0.09 14.66
CA GLY A 46 5.43 0.69 13.38
C GLY A 46 4.25 0.90 12.43
N ASP A 47 4.54 1.35 11.22
CA ASP A 47 3.53 1.70 10.22
C ASP A 47 3.54 0.73 9.02
N SER A 48 2.36 0.49 8.47
CA SER A 48 2.20 -0.08 7.14
C SER A 48 0.85 0.34 6.56
N ILE A 49 0.90 1.04 5.43
CA ILE A 49 -0.27 1.65 4.80
C ILE A 49 -0.33 1.18 3.35
N PHE A 50 -1.46 0.61 2.98
CA PHE A 50 -1.75 0.22 1.62
C PHE A 50 -2.76 1.18 1.00
N LEU A 51 -2.45 1.61 -0.22
CA LEU A 51 -3.29 2.43 -1.04
C LEU A 51 -3.54 1.74 -2.38
N GLU A 52 -4.79 1.68 -2.79
CA GLU A 52 -5.18 1.29 -4.12
C GLU A 52 -5.92 2.44 -4.79
N THR A 53 -5.38 2.92 -5.91
CA THR A 53 -5.98 4.01 -6.67
C THR A 53 -7.27 3.53 -7.36
N SER A 54 -8.12 4.47 -7.81
CA SER A 54 -9.35 4.12 -8.52
C SER A 54 -9.10 3.41 -9.85
N THR A 55 -7.89 3.53 -10.39
CA THR A 55 -7.41 2.82 -11.59
C THR A 55 -6.66 1.53 -11.27
N GLY A 56 -6.56 1.16 -9.99
CA GLY A 56 -6.01 -0.12 -9.54
C GLY A 56 -4.51 -0.15 -9.28
N TYR A 57 -3.82 1.01 -9.27
CA TYR A 57 -2.41 1.06 -8.89
C TYR A 57 -2.25 0.71 -7.42
N LYS A 58 -1.28 -0.15 -7.12
CA LYS A 58 -1.05 -0.69 -5.78
C LYS A 58 0.16 -0.02 -5.16
N ILE A 59 -0.05 0.75 -4.10
CA ILE A 59 0.97 1.48 -3.37
C ILE A 59 1.06 0.92 -1.95
N LEU A 60 2.28 0.65 -1.49
CA LEU A 60 2.55 0.26 -0.11
C LEU A 60 3.57 1.23 0.48
N ILE A 61 3.25 1.75 1.66
CA ILE A 61 4.07 2.65 2.44
C ILE A 61 4.42 1.92 3.73
N ASP A 62 5.70 1.66 3.93
CA ASP A 62 6.25 0.90 5.06
C ASP A 62 5.68 -0.53 5.24
N GLY A 63 6.46 -1.36 5.91
CA GLY A 63 6.21 -2.80 6.01
C GLY A 63 5.92 -3.30 7.41
N GLY A 64 6.10 -2.48 8.44
CA GLY A 64 6.10 -2.95 9.80
C GLY A 64 7.38 -3.71 10.21
N PRO A 65 7.39 -4.28 11.43
CA PRO A 65 8.56 -4.91 12.05
C PRO A 65 8.75 -6.38 11.63
N ASP A 66 7.76 -6.98 10.97
CA ASP A 66 7.71 -8.40 10.67
C ASP A 66 6.99 -8.72 9.33
N ASN A 67 6.72 -9.99 9.09
CA ASN A 67 6.13 -10.46 7.83
C ASN A 67 4.59 -10.37 7.78
N LYS A 68 3.90 -9.81 8.78
CA LYS A 68 2.42 -9.71 8.79
C LYS A 68 1.88 -8.94 7.60
N VAL A 69 2.64 -7.96 7.09
CA VAL A 69 2.30 -7.22 5.86
C VAL A 69 2.03 -8.13 4.68
N LEU A 70 2.70 -9.30 4.57
CA LEU A 70 2.45 -10.26 3.50
C LEU A 70 1.05 -10.86 3.56
N GLY A 71 0.52 -11.10 4.76
CA GLY A 71 -0.84 -11.62 4.95
C GLY A 71 -1.88 -10.61 4.50
N TYR A 72 -1.67 -9.33 4.80
CA TYR A 72 -2.53 -8.24 4.36
C TYR A 72 -2.46 -8.04 2.83
N LEU A 73 -1.26 -7.96 2.26
CA LEU A 73 -1.08 -7.87 0.80
C LEU A 73 -1.68 -9.08 0.08
N GLY A 74 -1.54 -10.29 0.62
CA GLY A 74 -2.14 -11.49 0.06
C GLY A 74 -3.67 -11.50 0.09
N ALA A 75 -4.28 -10.76 1.03
CA ALA A 75 -5.73 -10.60 1.11
C ALA A 75 -6.26 -9.47 0.20
N ASP A 76 -5.45 -8.44 -0.02
CA ASP A 76 -5.85 -7.24 -0.77
C ASP A 76 -5.45 -7.26 -2.24
N LEU A 77 -4.44 -8.03 -2.62
CA LEU A 77 -4.06 -8.22 -4.01
C LEU A 77 -4.82 -9.39 -4.64
N PRO A 78 -5.20 -9.29 -5.93
CA PRO A 78 -5.73 -10.44 -6.65
C PRO A 78 -4.76 -11.62 -6.59
N PHE A 79 -5.29 -12.85 -6.50
CA PHE A 79 -4.46 -14.07 -6.35
C PHE A 79 -3.42 -14.27 -7.46
N TYR A 80 -3.67 -13.71 -8.64
CA TYR A 80 -2.80 -13.75 -9.81
C TYR A 80 -1.81 -12.58 -9.87
N SER A 81 -1.97 -11.57 -9.01
CA SER A 81 -1.11 -10.39 -8.96
C SER A 81 -0.01 -10.57 -7.92
N ASN A 82 1.23 -10.42 -8.36
CA ASN A 82 2.40 -10.35 -7.49
C ASN A 82 3.14 -9.02 -7.65
N LYS A 83 2.42 -7.94 -7.93
CA LYS A 83 3.01 -6.64 -8.26
C LYS A 83 2.59 -5.56 -7.28
N VAL A 84 3.55 -4.74 -6.88
CA VAL A 84 3.35 -3.45 -6.20
C VAL A 84 3.89 -2.36 -7.13
N ASP A 85 3.05 -1.40 -7.47
CA ASP A 85 3.40 -0.33 -8.42
C ASP A 85 4.35 0.69 -7.80
N LEU A 86 4.12 1.04 -6.55
CA LEU A 86 4.96 1.95 -5.79
C LEU A 86 5.17 1.40 -4.38
N LEU A 87 6.41 1.08 -4.06
CA LEU A 87 6.84 0.79 -2.71
C LEU A 87 7.50 2.03 -2.14
N ILE A 88 7.14 2.40 -0.92
CA ILE A 88 7.67 3.59 -0.27
C ILE A 88 8.22 3.21 1.10
N LEU A 89 9.48 3.54 1.36
CA LEU A 89 10.12 3.44 2.68
C LEU A 89 10.29 4.85 3.25
N THR A 90 9.57 5.16 4.33
CA THR A 90 9.58 6.48 4.96
C THR A 90 10.87 6.75 5.72
N HIS A 91 11.48 5.73 6.34
CA HIS A 91 12.78 5.79 6.98
C HIS A 91 13.28 4.36 7.30
N PRO A 92 14.61 4.13 7.34
CA PRO A 92 15.20 2.80 7.43
C PRO A 92 15.26 2.21 8.85
N GLN A 93 14.25 2.44 9.70
CA GLN A 93 14.13 1.78 11.00
C GLN A 93 13.46 0.41 10.89
N ALA A 94 13.76 -0.49 11.83
CA ALA A 94 13.37 -1.89 11.73
C ALA A 94 11.85 -2.11 11.71
N ASP A 95 11.10 -1.30 12.46
CA ASP A 95 9.65 -1.29 12.53
C ASP A 95 8.94 -0.71 11.30
N HIS A 96 9.70 -0.25 10.30
CA HIS A 96 9.20 0.16 8.98
C HIS A 96 9.80 -0.69 7.85
N LEU A 97 11.08 -1.05 7.95
CA LEU A 97 11.86 -1.71 6.91
C LEU A 97 11.73 -3.24 6.89
N ALA A 98 11.62 -3.89 8.05
CA ALA A 98 11.75 -5.35 8.13
C ALA A 98 10.69 -6.08 7.30
N GLY A 99 9.43 -5.63 7.35
CA GLY A 99 8.37 -6.17 6.52
C GLY A 99 8.58 -5.90 5.02
N LEU A 100 9.15 -4.74 4.65
CA LEU A 100 9.41 -4.43 3.24
C LEU A 100 10.45 -5.36 2.61
N LEU A 101 11.42 -5.82 3.40
CA LEU A 101 12.40 -6.81 2.96
C LEU A 101 11.71 -8.11 2.51
N GLU A 102 10.71 -8.55 3.25
CA GLU A 102 9.88 -9.71 2.88
C GLU A 102 8.97 -9.43 1.68
N VAL A 103 8.44 -8.20 1.57
CA VAL A 103 7.65 -7.77 0.40
C VAL A 103 8.49 -7.84 -0.88
N VAL A 104 9.72 -7.29 -0.88
CA VAL A 104 10.61 -7.29 -2.06
C VAL A 104 11.04 -8.71 -2.46
N LYS A 105 11.16 -9.64 -1.50
CA LYS A 105 11.43 -11.05 -1.81
C LYS A 105 10.32 -11.68 -2.66
N ARG A 106 9.05 -11.38 -2.33
CA ARG A 106 7.86 -12.07 -2.84
C ARG A 106 7.14 -11.34 -3.99
N TYR A 107 7.19 -10.02 -4.02
CA TYR A 107 6.47 -9.17 -4.97
C TYR A 107 7.43 -8.45 -5.92
N LYS A 108 6.98 -8.24 -7.15
CA LYS A 108 7.64 -7.41 -8.16
C LYS A 108 7.34 -5.94 -7.86
N ILE A 109 8.37 -5.17 -7.56
CA ILE A 109 8.26 -3.74 -7.28
C ILE A 109 8.57 -2.98 -8.57
N LYS A 110 7.63 -2.15 -9.03
CA LYS A 110 7.84 -1.33 -10.24
C LYS A 110 8.64 -0.06 -9.94
N THR A 111 8.32 0.61 -8.84
CA THR A 111 9.01 1.83 -8.41
C THR A 111 9.21 1.76 -6.90
N LEU A 112 10.42 2.09 -6.44
CA LEU A 112 10.75 2.15 -5.03
C LEU A 112 11.17 3.58 -4.70
N TRP A 113 10.44 4.21 -3.80
CA TRP A 113 10.74 5.50 -3.22
C TRP A 113 11.32 5.31 -1.82
N VAL A 114 12.41 6.01 -1.54
CA VAL A 114 13.05 6.00 -0.23
C VAL A 114 13.31 7.44 0.21
N SER A 115 13.09 7.72 1.48
CA SER A 115 13.62 8.94 2.09
C SER A 115 15.15 8.86 2.19
N ASN A 116 15.78 10.01 2.35
CA ASN A 116 17.20 10.04 2.68
C ASN A 116 17.41 9.53 4.10
N GLY A 117 18.08 8.40 4.20
CA GLY A 117 18.48 7.82 5.47
C GLY A 117 19.32 6.58 5.23
N ARG A 118 20.49 6.53 5.87
CA ARG A 118 21.28 5.31 5.98
C ARG A 118 21.45 5.00 7.44
N VAL A 119 21.23 3.74 7.79
CA VAL A 119 21.47 3.25 9.15
C VAL A 119 22.50 2.14 9.04
N ASP A 120 23.54 2.20 9.86
CA ASP A 120 24.48 1.09 9.98
C ASP A 120 23.84 -0.03 10.80
N SER A 121 23.02 -0.83 10.12
CA SER A 121 22.40 -2.01 10.69
C SER A 121 22.54 -3.19 9.73
N ARG A 122 22.53 -4.39 10.30
CA ARG A 122 22.50 -5.63 9.51
C ARG A 122 21.28 -5.67 8.59
N LEU A 123 20.12 -5.24 9.10
CA LEU A 123 18.87 -5.21 8.33
C LEU A 123 18.98 -4.29 7.10
N PHE A 124 19.58 -3.11 7.26
CA PHE A 124 19.75 -2.18 6.13
C PHE A 124 20.75 -2.71 5.09
N LYS A 125 21.81 -3.41 5.52
CA LYS A 125 22.74 -4.10 4.62
C LYS A 125 22.04 -5.22 3.84
N ASP A 126 21.23 -6.02 4.53
CA ASP A 126 20.43 -7.09 3.90
C ASP A 126 19.43 -6.50 2.88
N TRP A 127 18.85 -5.34 3.19
CA TRP A 127 18.00 -4.57 2.28
C TRP A 127 18.75 -4.10 1.02
N GLU A 128 19.89 -3.42 1.17
CA GLU A 128 20.71 -2.96 0.03
C GLU A 128 21.15 -4.15 -0.85
N GLN A 129 21.56 -5.26 -0.24
CA GLN A 129 21.93 -6.48 -0.96
C GLN A 129 20.75 -7.07 -1.74
N LEU A 130 19.57 -7.17 -1.13
CA LEU A 130 18.37 -7.70 -1.78
C LEU A 130 17.96 -6.84 -2.98
N LEU A 131 18.00 -5.51 -2.84
CA LEU A 131 17.69 -4.59 -3.92
C LEU A 131 18.68 -4.74 -5.09
N SER A 132 19.97 -4.87 -4.79
CA SER A 132 21.00 -5.14 -5.79
C SER A 132 20.75 -6.46 -6.53
N GLN A 133 20.44 -7.53 -5.81
CA GLN A 133 20.12 -8.85 -6.40
C GLN A 133 18.87 -8.83 -7.30
N LYS A 134 17.88 -8.01 -6.95
CA LYS A 134 16.63 -7.85 -7.70
C LYS A 134 16.72 -6.78 -8.78
N GLU A 135 17.87 -6.12 -8.93
CA GLU A 135 18.09 -4.99 -9.83
C GLU A 135 17.11 -3.83 -9.62
N ILE A 136 16.60 -3.67 -8.40
CA ILE A 136 15.69 -2.58 -8.03
C ILE A 136 16.54 -1.39 -7.65
N ARG A 137 16.38 -0.27 -8.36
CA ARG A 137 17.05 0.99 -8.06
C ARG A 137 16.13 1.87 -7.21
N PRO A 138 16.47 2.14 -5.94
CA PRO A 138 15.72 3.10 -5.13
C PRO A 138 15.82 4.49 -5.73
N LEU A 139 14.70 5.21 -5.75
CA LEU A 139 14.66 6.63 -6.06
C LEU A 139 14.62 7.38 -4.73
N GLY A 140 15.68 8.14 -4.46
CA GLY A 140 15.68 9.08 -3.34
C GLY A 140 14.69 10.21 -3.64
N VAL A 141 13.77 10.45 -2.71
CA VAL A 141 12.71 11.44 -2.86
C VAL A 141 12.96 12.60 -1.93
N PHE A 142 12.90 13.82 -2.47
CA PHE A 142 13.10 15.06 -1.74
C PHE A 142 11.82 15.86 -1.64
N GLN A 143 11.82 16.87 -0.76
CA GLN A 143 10.71 17.79 -0.64
C GLN A 143 10.34 18.41 -2.00
N GLY A 144 9.06 18.33 -2.35
CA GLY A 144 8.51 18.87 -3.59
C GLY A 144 8.38 17.84 -4.72
N ASP A 145 9.02 16.67 -4.60
CA ASP A 145 8.84 15.58 -5.56
C ASP A 145 7.40 15.05 -5.50
N ARG A 146 6.85 14.78 -6.68
CA ARG A 146 5.45 14.37 -6.86
C ARG A 146 5.34 13.29 -7.92
N LEU A 147 4.50 12.29 -7.66
CA LEU A 147 4.09 11.29 -8.62
C LEU A 147 2.60 11.44 -8.89
N LEU A 148 2.25 11.64 -10.15
CA LEU A 148 0.86 11.73 -10.57
C LEU A 148 0.44 10.41 -11.25
N PHE A 149 -0.62 9.80 -10.73
CA PHE A 149 -1.25 8.63 -11.31
C PHE A 149 -2.33 9.03 -12.33
N PRO A 150 -2.72 8.14 -13.26
CA PRO A 150 -3.69 8.44 -14.32
C PRO A 150 -5.06 8.91 -13.81
N ASP A 151 -5.48 8.46 -12.63
CA ASP A 151 -6.73 8.89 -12.00
C ASP A 151 -6.64 10.22 -11.24
N ARG A 152 -5.54 10.94 -11.45
CA ARG A 152 -5.17 12.17 -10.74
C ARG A 152 -4.88 11.95 -9.26
N THR A 153 -4.70 10.70 -8.82
CA THR A 153 -4.07 10.45 -7.52
C THR A 153 -2.67 11.04 -7.56
N GLU A 154 -2.40 12.04 -6.73
CA GLU A 154 -1.04 12.54 -6.53
C GLU A 154 -0.43 11.84 -5.32
N ILE A 155 0.88 11.54 -5.33
CA ILE A 155 1.68 11.17 -4.17
C ILE A 155 2.88 12.11 -4.14
N GLY A 156 2.90 13.04 -3.19
CA GLY A 156 3.99 14.00 -3.00
C GLY A 156 4.87 13.69 -1.78
N SER A 157 6.10 14.18 -1.76
CA SER A 157 6.96 14.25 -0.56
C SER A 157 7.07 15.69 -0.09
N CYS A 158 6.82 15.95 1.19
CA CYS A 158 6.68 17.30 1.72
C CYS A 158 7.65 17.65 2.89
N GLY A 159 8.65 16.80 3.19
CA GLY A 159 9.66 17.09 4.21
C GLY A 159 11.11 16.88 3.73
N GLN A 160 12.04 17.54 4.41
CA GLN A 160 13.49 17.43 4.13
C GLN A 160 14.10 16.16 4.71
N GLU A 161 13.57 15.65 5.82
CA GLU A 161 14.06 14.43 6.51
C GLU A 161 13.00 13.32 6.56
N ASN A 162 11.71 13.69 6.61
CA ASN A 162 10.59 12.76 6.68
C ASN A 162 9.65 12.99 5.49
N MET A 163 9.31 11.92 4.79
CA MET A 163 8.44 12.01 3.63
C MET A 163 6.97 12.05 4.09
N LEU A 164 6.40 13.25 4.00
CA LEU A 164 4.98 13.51 4.16
C LEU A 164 4.28 13.23 2.82
N LEU A 165 3.47 12.18 2.80
CA LEU A 165 2.74 11.67 1.67
C LEU A 165 1.38 12.35 1.55
N VAL A 166 1.15 12.97 0.41
CA VAL A 166 -0.12 13.61 0.05
C VAL A 166 -0.79 12.72 -0.99
N ALA A 167 -1.87 12.02 -0.64
CA ALA A 167 -2.69 11.26 -1.58
C ALA A 167 -3.97 12.04 -1.93
N MET A 168 -4.04 12.59 -3.14
CA MET A 168 -5.17 13.44 -3.56
C MET A 168 -5.88 12.87 -4.76
N SER A 169 -7.18 12.57 -4.67
CA SER A 169 -8.05 12.27 -5.81
C SER A 169 -9.14 13.33 -5.94
N THR A 170 -9.98 13.24 -6.99
CA THR A 170 -11.17 14.09 -7.15
C THR A 170 -12.19 13.96 -6.01
N GLN A 171 -12.09 12.91 -5.19
CA GLN A 171 -13.07 12.55 -4.16
C GLN A 171 -12.51 12.61 -2.73
N ALA A 172 -11.19 12.59 -2.57
CA ALA A 172 -10.55 12.50 -1.25
C ALA A 172 -9.17 13.15 -1.27
N GLN A 173 -8.78 13.76 -0.16
CA GLN A 173 -7.41 14.19 0.08
C GLN A 173 -6.98 13.60 1.42
N LEU A 174 -5.85 12.90 1.42
CA LEU A 174 -5.18 12.40 2.61
C LEU A 174 -3.81 13.03 2.68
N LEU A 175 -3.47 13.54 3.86
CA LEU A 175 -2.17 14.11 4.18
C LEU A 175 -1.60 13.28 5.33
N PHE A 176 -0.44 12.66 5.15
CA PHE A 176 0.19 11.79 6.14
C PHE A 176 1.69 12.06 6.29
N GLY A 177 2.15 12.44 7.48
CA GLY A 177 3.58 12.61 7.79
C GLY A 177 3.85 13.41 9.07
N PHE A 178 5.10 13.38 9.54
CA PHE A 178 5.62 14.03 10.74
C PHE A 178 6.78 14.99 10.35
N PRO A 179 6.97 16.22 10.91
CA PRO A 179 6.13 17.02 11.81
C PRO A 179 5.42 18.20 11.13
N THR A 180 4.42 18.72 11.83
CA THR A 180 3.31 19.62 11.45
C THR A 180 3.65 21.07 11.06
N GLU A 181 4.92 21.44 10.91
CA GLU A 181 5.32 22.86 10.94
C GLU A 181 5.28 23.58 9.58
N ASN A 182 5.08 22.87 8.45
CA ASN A 182 5.15 23.47 7.11
C ASN A 182 4.11 22.95 6.11
N LEU A 183 2.85 22.82 6.53
CA LEU A 183 1.74 22.38 5.66
C LEU A 183 1.16 23.51 4.77
N THR A 184 1.42 24.76 5.14
CA THR A 184 0.86 25.98 4.50
C THR A 184 1.07 26.07 2.99
N PRO A 185 2.25 25.73 2.41
CA PRO A 185 2.46 25.79 0.97
C PRO A 185 1.59 24.79 0.18
N TYR A 186 1.27 23.64 0.78
CA TYR A 186 0.49 22.59 0.12
C TYR A 186 -1.01 22.86 0.19
N LEU A 187 -1.50 23.39 1.31
CA LEU A 187 -2.87 23.89 1.43
C LEU A 187 -3.14 25.07 0.49
N ALA A 188 -2.11 25.86 0.18
CA ALA A 188 -2.19 26.99 -0.75
C ALA A 188 -2.14 26.58 -2.24
N ALA A 189 -1.48 25.46 -2.57
CA ALA A 189 -1.39 24.95 -3.94
C ALA A 189 -2.65 24.20 -4.41
N THR A 190 -3.59 23.92 -3.50
CA THR A 190 -4.87 23.28 -3.81
C THR A 190 -5.85 24.25 -4.49
N PRO A 191 -6.33 23.99 -5.72
CA PRO A 191 -7.44 24.74 -6.30
C PRO A 191 -8.69 24.45 -5.46
N THR A 192 -9.15 25.46 -4.75
CA THR A 192 -10.33 25.41 -3.89
C THR A 192 -11.58 25.02 -4.68
N ARG A 193 -12.05 23.79 -4.51
CA ARG A 193 -13.48 23.46 -4.59
C ARG A 193 -13.85 22.64 -3.36
N ARG A 194 -14.28 23.36 -2.32
CA ARG A 194 -14.98 22.88 -1.11
C ARG A 194 -14.93 21.36 -0.89
N ALA A 195 -13.79 20.86 -0.41
CA ALA A 195 -13.73 19.65 0.37
C ALA A 195 -13.13 20.05 1.70
N ASN A 196 -13.84 19.77 2.79
CA ASN A 196 -13.43 20.11 4.15
C ASN A 196 -12.10 19.41 4.47
N LEU A 197 -11.00 20.16 4.38
CA LEU A 197 -9.67 19.76 4.85
C LEU A 197 -9.77 19.47 6.35
N THR A 198 -9.72 18.19 6.72
CA THR A 198 -9.62 17.78 8.12
C THR A 198 -8.18 17.38 8.36
N LEU A 199 -7.40 18.30 8.95
CA LEU A 199 -6.09 17.99 9.53
C LEU A 199 -6.33 17.10 10.75
N GLN A 200 -6.00 15.82 10.64
CA GLN A 200 -5.97 14.93 11.81
C GLN A 200 -4.52 14.50 12.05
N THR A 201 -3.86 15.23 12.95
CA THR A 201 -2.89 14.62 13.86
C THR A 201 -3.57 13.45 14.55
N VAL A 202 -2.88 12.33 14.66
CA VAL A 202 -3.42 11.07 15.19
C VAL A 202 -4.00 11.30 16.58
N ASP A 203 -5.32 11.45 16.63
CA ASP A 203 -6.13 11.09 17.79
C ASP A 203 -7.34 10.30 17.27
N MET A 204 -7.37 9.02 17.65
CA MET A 204 -8.41 8.08 17.28
C MET A 204 -9.77 8.55 17.83
N LEU A 205 -10.67 9.04 16.97
CA LEU A 205 -12.10 8.68 16.90
C LEU A 205 -12.88 9.65 16.01
N ARG A 206 -13.75 9.05 15.17
CA ARG A 206 -14.80 9.67 14.32
C ARG A 206 -14.28 10.62 13.24
N PHE A 207 -14.51 10.27 11.98
CA PHE A 207 -15.31 11.07 11.05
C PHE A 207 -15.75 10.21 9.85
N LEU A 208 -16.92 10.53 9.31
CA LEU A 208 -17.84 9.68 8.54
C LEU A 208 -18.17 10.34 7.19
N LYS A 209 -18.51 9.49 6.19
CA LYS A 209 -19.16 9.80 4.88
C LYS A 209 -18.33 10.75 4.00
N TYR A 210 -17.69 10.29 2.92
CA TYR A 210 -18.27 9.75 1.67
C TYR A 210 -17.21 8.92 0.91
N HIS A 211 -17.64 7.86 0.19
CA HIS A 211 -16.93 7.08 -0.85
C HIS A 211 -15.53 6.49 -0.55
N ILE A 212 -14.98 6.67 0.65
CA ILE A 212 -13.77 6.00 1.13
C ILE A 212 -14.20 4.76 1.95
N THR A 213 -13.82 3.56 1.50
CA THR A 213 -14.04 2.33 2.29
C THR A 213 -12.86 2.11 3.22
N VAL A 214 -12.95 2.55 4.47
CA VAL A 214 -11.98 2.23 5.53
C VAL A 214 -12.46 0.98 6.28
N ARG A 215 -11.86 -0.19 6.05
CA ARG A 215 -12.14 -1.40 6.84
C ARG A 215 -11.23 -1.44 8.08
N ARG A 216 -11.78 -1.08 9.25
CA ARG A 216 -11.13 -1.33 10.56
C ARG A 216 -11.19 -2.82 10.91
N GLN A 217 -10.07 -3.44 11.26
CA GLN A 217 -10.05 -4.70 12.02
C GLN A 217 -9.87 -4.42 13.52
N ARG A 218 -10.53 -5.22 14.37
CA ARG A 218 -10.71 -5.02 15.83
C ARG A 218 -9.39 -4.71 16.56
N LEU A 219 -9.35 -3.56 17.23
CA LEU A 219 -8.38 -3.26 18.28
C LEU A 219 -8.83 -3.92 19.59
N ILE A 220 -7.94 -4.71 20.19
CA ILE A 220 -8.09 -5.21 21.56
C ILE A 220 -7.86 -4.02 22.49
N LYS A 221 -8.86 -3.68 23.30
CA LYS A 221 -8.75 -2.63 24.33
C LYS A 221 -7.96 -3.19 25.50
N THR A 222 -6.81 -2.61 25.81
CA THR A 222 -6.20 -2.68 27.14
C THR A 222 -6.34 -1.33 27.82
N THR A 223 -7.10 -1.32 28.91
CA THR A 223 -7.38 -0.19 29.78
C THR A 223 -6.16 0.03 30.70
N TRP A 224 -5.70 1.28 30.83
CA TRP A 224 -4.91 1.71 31.98
C TRP A 224 -5.68 2.82 32.69
N THR A 225 -5.98 2.60 33.97
CA THR A 225 -6.45 3.62 34.91
C THR A 225 -5.27 4.45 35.39
N LEU A 226 -5.56 5.74 35.58
CA LEU A 226 -4.74 6.90 35.94
C LEU A 226 -3.48 6.66 36.78
#